data_AF-A0A7Z0RRB4-F1
#
_entry.id   AF-A0A7Z0RRB4-F1
#
_cell.length_a   1.000
_cell.length_b   1.000
_cell.length_c   1.000
_cell.angle_alpha   90.00
_cell.angle_beta   90.00
_cell.angle_gamma   90.00
#
_symmetry.space_group_name_H-M   'P 1'
#
loop_
_entity.id
_entity.type
_entity.pdbx_description
1 polymer ?
#
loop_
_entity_poly.entity_id
_entity_poly.type
_entity_poly.pdbx_seq_one_letter_code
_entity_poly.pdbx_strand_id
1 'polypeptide(L)'
;KSTVDAEASKAKDAVDAATDQAGVDAAKDSGTNAITAVNPEAVAKPAAKEAIDKAAADKKAAIDANNNLTQEEKDAAKSTVDAEASKAKDAVDAATDQAGVDAAKDSGTGEIAKVNPEAVAKPAAKEAIDKAAADKKAAIDARDDLTTEEKAAAKAEV
;
A
#
# COMPACT_ATOMS: atom_id res chain seq x y z
N LYS A 1 -15.31 22.34 1.40
CA LYS A 1 -14.99 23.76 1.69
C LYS A 1 -13.61 23.76 2.33
N SER A 2 -12.60 24.37 1.70
CA SER A 2 -11.24 24.39 2.25
C SER A 2 -11.19 25.24 3.54
N THR A 3 -10.16 25.08 4.37
CA THR A 3 -9.95 25.92 5.55
C THR A 3 -9.89 27.41 5.17
N VAL A 4 -9.30 27.71 4.00
CA VAL A 4 -9.30 29.07 3.41
C VAL A 4 -10.71 29.56 3.11
N ASP A 5 -11.58 28.73 2.51
CA ASP A 5 -12.96 29.12 2.22
C ASP A 5 -13.79 29.37 3.49
N ALA A 6 -13.51 28.61 4.56
CA ALA A 6 -14.15 28.80 5.85
C ALA A 6 -13.73 30.13 6.50
N GLU A 7 -12.42 30.41 6.53
CA GLU A 7 -11.88 31.68 7.03
C GLU A 7 -12.32 32.87 6.16
N ALA A 8 -12.37 32.69 4.83
CA ALA A 8 -12.87 33.70 3.91
C ALA A 8 -14.38 33.96 4.04
N SER A 9 -15.18 33.01 4.50
CA SER A 9 -16.58 33.25 4.88
C SER A 9 -16.68 34.00 6.19
N LYS A 10 -15.99 33.54 7.25
CA LYS A 10 -15.98 34.23 8.55
C LYS A 10 -15.53 35.69 8.44
N ALA A 11 -14.51 35.94 7.61
CA ALA A 11 -14.02 37.30 7.37
C ALA A 11 -15.08 38.18 6.72
N LYS A 12 -15.86 37.66 5.75
CA LYS A 12 -16.97 38.39 5.13
C LYS A 12 -18.10 38.64 6.12
N ASP A 13 -18.49 37.62 6.88
CA ASP A 13 -19.53 37.75 7.91
C ASP A 13 -19.14 38.81 8.97
N ALA A 14 -17.87 38.88 9.35
CA ALA A 14 -17.35 39.88 10.28
C ALA A 14 -17.35 41.31 9.70
N VAL A 15 -17.07 41.46 8.40
CA VAL A 15 -17.17 42.75 7.69
C VAL A 15 -18.63 43.19 7.60
N ASP A 16 -19.55 42.28 7.26
CA ASP A 16 -20.99 42.56 7.16
C ASP A 16 -21.60 42.97 8.52
N ALA A 17 -21.05 42.48 9.62
CA ALA A 17 -21.47 42.82 10.98
C ALA A 17 -20.88 44.14 11.52
N ALA A 18 -19.88 44.72 10.86
CA ALA A 18 -19.21 45.93 11.33
C ALA A 18 -20.12 47.17 11.18
N THR A 19 -20.22 47.99 12.22
CA THR A 19 -21.11 49.17 12.25
C THR A 19 -20.43 50.49 11.87
N ASP A 20 -19.11 50.49 11.74
CA ASP A 20 -18.30 51.65 11.37
C ASP A 20 -17.05 51.25 10.57
N GLN A 21 -16.34 52.24 10.03
CA GLN A 21 -15.16 52.02 9.20
C GLN A 21 -14.02 51.35 9.98
N ALA A 22 -13.84 51.69 11.26
CA ALA A 22 -12.79 51.09 12.08
C ALA A 22 -13.02 49.59 12.30
N GLY A 23 -14.28 49.18 12.48
CA GLY A 23 -14.69 47.78 12.55
C GLY A 23 -14.48 47.03 11.23
N VAL A 24 -14.79 47.67 10.09
CA VAL A 24 -14.54 47.08 8.76
C VAL A 24 -13.04 46.83 8.56
N ASP A 25 -12.19 47.80 8.88
CA ASP A 25 -10.73 47.69 8.74
C ASP A 25 -10.17 46.58 9.66
N ALA A 26 -10.61 46.53 10.92
CA ALA A 26 -10.21 45.48 11.86
C ALA A 26 -10.66 44.07 11.42
N ALA A 27 -11.88 43.93 10.90
CA ALA A 27 -12.40 42.65 10.41
C ALA A 27 -11.63 42.17 9.17
N LYS A 28 -11.29 43.10 8.26
CA LYS A 28 -10.45 42.82 7.09
C LYS A 28 -9.04 42.38 7.50
N ASP A 29 -8.39 43.09 8.41
CA ASP A 29 -7.03 42.76 8.85
C ASP A 29 -7.00 41.41 9.60
N SER A 30 -7.95 41.18 10.49
CA SER A 30 -8.09 39.88 11.18
C SER A 30 -8.37 38.74 10.20
N GLY A 31 -9.28 38.94 9.26
CA GLY A 31 -9.63 37.93 8.25
C GLY A 31 -8.46 37.61 7.31
N THR A 32 -7.75 38.62 6.82
CA THR A 32 -6.56 38.43 5.98
C THR A 32 -5.43 37.76 6.75
N ASN A 33 -5.18 38.14 8.01
CA ASN A 33 -4.21 37.46 8.86
C ASN A 33 -4.59 36.00 9.12
N ALA A 34 -5.86 35.70 9.40
CA ALA A 34 -6.34 34.34 9.60
C ALA A 34 -6.19 33.48 8.34
N ILE A 35 -6.55 34.02 7.17
CA ILE A 35 -6.37 33.36 5.87
C ILE A 35 -4.89 33.11 5.59
N THR A 36 -4.03 34.10 5.84
CA THR A 36 -2.57 33.99 5.61
C THR A 36 -1.92 33.04 6.62
N ALA A 37 -2.49 32.91 7.83
CA ALA A 37 -2.07 31.97 8.85
C ALA A 37 -2.59 30.54 8.62
N VAL A 38 -3.46 30.29 7.63
CA VAL A 38 -3.82 28.93 7.22
C VAL A 38 -2.56 28.28 6.68
N ASN A 39 -2.00 27.35 7.45
CA ASN A 39 -0.87 26.53 7.02
C ASN A 39 -1.39 25.39 6.10
N PRO A 40 -1.12 25.41 4.78
CA PRO A 40 -1.55 24.33 3.87
C PRO A 40 -1.01 22.95 4.28
N GLU A 41 0.14 22.89 4.97
CA GLU A 41 0.71 21.63 5.49
C GLU A 41 -0.21 20.91 6.47
N ALA A 42 -0.95 21.65 7.31
CA ALA A 42 -1.80 21.07 8.35
C ALA A 42 -2.98 20.27 7.77
N VAL A 43 -3.39 20.58 6.54
CA VAL A 43 -4.46 19.87 5.82
C VAL A 43 -3.90 18.76 4.93
N ALA A 44 -2.75 19.00 4.31
CA ALA A 44 -2.18 18.07 3.33
C ALA A 44 -1.53 16.83 3.95
N LYS A 45 -0.84 16.96 5.10
CA LYS A 45 -0.17 15.82 5.75
C LYS A 45 -1.15 14.71 6.15
N PRO A 46 -2.32 14.98 6.79
CA PRO A 46 -3.30 13.94 7.08
C PRO A 46 -3.82 13.23 5.83
N ALA A 47 -4.16 13.96 4.77
CA ALA A 47 -4.64 13.39 3.52
C ALA A 47 -3.57 12.52 2.82
N ALA A 48 -2.30 12.95 2.88
CA ALA A 48 -1.18 12.16 2.36
C ALA A 48 -0.99 10.85 3.13
N LYS A 49 -1.09 10.87 4.46
CA LYS A 49 -1.02 9.68 5.30
C LYS A 49 -2.18 8.72 5.04
N GLU A 50 -3.40 9.22 4.85
CA GLU A 50 -4.55 8.41 4.49
C GLU A 50 -4.37 7.72 3.12
N ALA A 51 -3.81 8.42 2.14
CA ALA A 51 -3.47 7.83 0.84
C ALA A 51 -2.42 6.71 0.96
N ILE A 52 -1.41 6.89 1.81
CA ILE A 52 -0.40 5.86 2.12
C ILE A 52 -1.05 4.65 2.79
N ASP A 53 -1.93 4.87 3.77
CA ASP A 53 -2.67 3.80 4.47
C ASP A 53 -3.54 3.00 3.51
N LYS A 54 -4.25 3.68 2.61
CA LYS A 54 -5.06 3.03 1.59
C LYS A 54 -4.19 2.17 0.66
N ALA A 55 -3.07 2.70 0.17
CA ALA A 55 -2.16 1.96 -0.69
C ALA A 55 -1.59 0.72 0.01
N ALA A 56 -1.21 0.85 1.30
CA ALA A 56 -0.75 -0.27 2.11
C ALA A 56 -1.84 -1.34 2.27
N ALA A 57 -3.07 -0.93 2.60
CA ALA A 57 -4.20 -1.85 2.74
C ALA A 57 -4.52 -2.61 1.44
N ASP A 58 -4.62 -1.89 0.31
CA ASP A 58 -4.85 -2.48 -1.00
C ASP A 58 -3.74 -3.49 -1.36
N LYS A 59 -2.48 -3.14 -1.06
CA LYS A 59 -1.33 -4.00 -1.34
C LYS A 59 -1.33 -5.27 -0.48
N LYS A 60 -1.63 -5.16 0.81
CA LYS A 60 -1.77 -6.32 1.70
C LYS A 60 -2.91 -7.24 1.27
N ALA A 61 -4.04 -6.68 0.83
CA ALA A 61 -5.14 -7.46 0.30
C ALA A 61 -4.73 -8.24 -0.96
N ALA A 62 -3.95 -7.64 -1.86
CA ALA A 62 -3.41 -8.33 -3.03
C ALA A 62 -2.44 -9.47 -2.65
N ILE A 63 -1.59 -9.26 -1.63
CA ILE A 63 -0.72 -10.31 -1.07
C ILE A 63 -1.56 -11.45 -0.48
N ASP A 64 -2.61 -11.13 0.26
CA ASP A 64 -3.51 -12.13 0.85
C ASP A 64 -4.24 -12.97 -0.18
N ALA A 65 -4.67 -12.36 -1.28
CA ALA A 65 -5.34 -13.04 -2.39
C ALA A 65 -4.40 -13.95 -3.19
N ASN A 66 -3.07 -13.82 -3.03
CA ASN A 66 -2.12 -14.64 -3.75
C ASN A 66 -2.04 -16.06 -3.16
N ASN A 67 -2.73 -17.00 -3.82
CA ASN A 67 -2.79 -18.40 -3.41
C ASN A 67 -1.53 -19.21 -3.69
N ASN A 68 -0.54 -18.65 -4.40
CA ASN A 68 0.74 -19.32 -4.61
C ASN A 68 1.66 -19.18 -3.39
N LEU A 69 1.47 -18.14 -2.59
CA LEU A 69 2.25 -17.91 -1.38
C LEU A 69 1.80 -18.80 -0.23
N THR A 70 2.73 -19.11 0.68
CA THR A 70 2.42 -19.61 2.02
C THR A 70 2.06 -18.48 2.97
N GLN A 71 1.64 -18.83 4.19
CA GLN A 71 1.32 -17.81 5.19
C GLN A 71 2.56 -17.02 5.61
N GLU A 72 3.70 -17.71 5.76
CA GLU A 72 4.97 -17.11 6.15
C GLU A 72 5.48 -16.11 5.09
N GLU A 73 5.39 -16.48 3.81
CA GLU A 73 5.75 -15.59 2.70
C GLU A 73 4.84 -14.36 2.64
N LYS A 74 3.52 -14.55 2.91
CA LYS A 74 2.57 -13.43 3.00
C LYS A 74 2.90 -12.50 4.17
N ASP A 75 3.15 -13.06 5.35
CA ASP A 75 3.40 -12.27 6.55
C ASP A 75 4.69 -11.45 6.44
N ALA A 76 5.75 -12.05 5.87
CA ALA A 76 6.98 -11.33 5.55
C ALA A 76 6.72 -10.16 4.59
N ALA A 77 5.97 -10.39 3.52
CA ALA A 77 5.65 -9.35 2.54
C ALA A 77 4.80 -8.22 3.13
N LYS A 78 3.81 -8.54 3.96
CA LYS A 78 2.99 -7.53 4.66
C LYS A 78 3.80 -6.71 5.64
N SER A 79 4.77 -7.33 6.32
CA SER A 79 5.71 -6.61 7.20
C SER A 79 6.56 -5.63 6.40
N THR A 80 7.01 -5.98 5.19
CA THR A 80 7.67 -5.03 4.28
C THR A 80 6.74 -3.88 3.88
N VAL A 81 5.47 -4.16 3.57
CA VAL A 81 4.48 -3.09 3.29
C VAL A 81 4.32 -2.14 4.48
N ASP A 82 4.23 -2.67 5.70
CA ASP A 82 4.13 -1.86 6.92
C ASP A 82 5.36 -0.97 7.15
N ALA A 83 6.56 -1.50 6.90
CA ALA A 83 7.80 -0.76 7.00
C ALA A 83 7.84 0.41 6.00
N GLU A 84 7.50 0.17 4.73
CA GLU A 84 7.49 1.23 3.71
C GLU A 84 6.38 2.27 3.98
N ALA A 85 5.21 1.84 4.45
CA ALA A 85 4.15 2.76 4.85
C ALA A 85 4.56 3.66 6.02
N SER A 86 5.24 3.10 7.02
CA SER A 86 5.73 3.87 8.18
C SER A 86 6.77 4.89 7.74
N LYS A 87 7.77 4.47 6.95
CA LYS A 87 8.80 5.35 6.38
C LYS A 87 8.21 6.48 5.53
N ALA A 88 7.18 6.19 4.73
CA ALA A 88 6.48 7.20 3.94
C ALA A 88 5.77 8.24 4.83
N LYS A 89 5.11 7.80 5.91
CA LYS A 89 4.45 8.71 6.86
C LYS A 89 5.45 9.59 7.60
N ASP A 90 6.61 9.04 7.99
CA ASP A 90 7.69 9.80 8.60
C ASP A 90 8.23 10.88 7.66
N ALA A 91 8.37 10.56 6.37
CA ALA A 91 8.76 11.53 5.34
C ALA A 91 7.70 12.64 5.15
N VAL A 92 6.42 12.30 5.19
CA VAL A 92 5.32 13.29 5.17
C VAL A 92 5.37 14.19 6.41
N ASP A 93 5.68 13.65 7.58
CA ASP A 93 5.83 14.44 8.80
C ASP A 93 7.02 15.40 8.75
N ALA A 94 8.14 14.94 8.18
CA ALA A 94 9.36 15.72 8.02
C ALA A 94 9.28 16.82 6.94
N ALA A 95 8.34 16.72 6.00
CA ALA A 95 8.17 17.72 4.94
C ALA A 95 7.85 19.12 5.50
N THR A 96 8.50 20.14 4.96
CA THR A 96 8.39 21.56 5.40
C THR A 96 7.67 22.46 4.39
N ASP A 97 7.07 21.86 3.37
CA ASP A 97 6.16 22.52 2.45
C ASP A 97 5.23 21.50 1.76
N GLN A 98 4.28 22.00 0.99
CA GLN A 98 3.32 21.18 0.25
C GLN A 98 3.99 20.26 -0.79
N ALA A 99 5.00 20.76 -1.49
CA ALA A 99 5.68 19.99 -2.53
C ALA A 99 6.42 18.78 -1.92
N GLY A 100 7.01 18.93 -0.74
CA GLY A 100 7.62 17.87 0.03
C GLY A 100 6.59 16.83 0.50
N VAL A 101 5.41 17.27 0.94
CA VAL A 101 4.32 16.36 1.32
C VAL A 101 3.87 15.51 0.13
N ASP A 102 3.66 16.14 -1.03
CA ASP A 102 3.23 15.45 -2.25
C ASP A 102 4.30 14.48 -2.76
N ALA A 103 5.57 14.90 -2.76
CA ALA A 103 6.69 14.05 -3.14
C ALA A 103 6.86 12.84 -2.19
N ALA A 104 6.73 13.05 -0.88
CA ALA A 104 6.82 11.97 0.12
C ALA A 104 5.68 10.96 -0.04
N LYS A 105 4.46 11.43 -0.26
CA LYS A 105 3.28 10.60 -0.55
C LYS A 105 3.49 9.75 -1.81
N ASP A 106 3.90 10.37 -2.91
CA ASP A 106 4.02 9.69 -4.20
C ASP A 106 5.19 8.71 -4.20
N SER A 107 6.32 9.06 -3.59
CA SER A 107 7.42 8.12 -3.37
C SER A 107 6.98 6.94 -2.50
N GLY A 108 6.31 7.21 -1.37
CA GLY A 108 5.88 6.18 -0.43
C GLY A 108 4.89 5.17 -1.03
N THR A 109 3.88 5.67 -1.73
CA THR A 109 2.91 4.83 -2.45
C THR A 109 3.57 4.03 -3.58
N GLY A 110 4.58 4.61 -4.25
CA GLY A 110 5.42 3.90 -5.22
C GLY A 110 6.23 2.75 -4.63
N GLU A 111 6.89 2.94 -3.48
CA GLU A 111 7.64 1.86 -2.81
C GLU A 111 6.72 0.75 -2.31
N ILE A 112 5.57 1.08 -1.73
CA ILE A 112 4.54 0.10 -1.35
C ILE A 112 4.11 -0.75 -2.56
N ALA A 113 3.87 -0.11 -3.71
CA ALA A 113 3.44 -0.80 -4.92
C ALA A 113 4.49 -1.83 -5.41
N LYS A 114 5.78 -1.55 -5.21
CA LYS A 114 6.89 -2.42 -5.60
C LYS A 114 7.03 -3.69 -4.76
N VAL A 115 6.41 -3.77 -3.58
CA VAL A 115 6.49 -4.96 -2.72
C VAL A 115 5.87 -6.17 -3.42
N ASN A 116 6.67 -7.03 -4.06
CA ASN A 116 6.15 -8.17 -4.81
C ASN A 116 6.79 -9.46 -4.30
N PRO A 117 6.14 -10.20 -3.39
CA PRO A 117 6.70 -11.44 -2.87
C PRO A 117 6.76 -12.53 -3.93
N GLU A 118 7.86 -13.27 -3.91
CA GLU A 118 8.05 -14.47 -4.72
C GLU A 118 7.51 -15.69 -3.98
N ALA A 119 6.78 -16.56 -4.68
CA ALA A 119 6.32 -17.83 -4.14
C ALA A 119 7.41 -18.88 -4.34
N VAL A 120 7.93 -19.45 -3.26
CA VAL A 120 9.05 -20.40 -3.29
C VAL A 120 8.61 -21.78 -2.82
N ALA A 121 7.89 -21.84 -1.69
CA ALA A 121 7.62 -23.14 -1.05
C ALA A 121 6.66 -24.05 -1.85
N LYS A 122 5.55 -23.51 -2.39
CA LYS A 122 4.60 -24.34 -3.16
C LYS A 122 5.18 -24.81 -4.51
N PRO A 123 5.86 -23.96 -5.30
CA PRO A 123 6.54 -24.41 -6.51
C PRO A 123 7.57 -25.52 -6.24
N ALA A 124 8.43 -25.34 -5.22
CA ALA A 124 9.42 -26.35 -4.85
C ALA A 124 8.77 -27.68 -4.43
N ALA A 125 7.67 -27.64 -3.67
CA ALA A 125 6.94 -28.85 -3.29
C ALA A 125 6.33 -29.57 -4.50
N LYS A 126 5.81 -28.84 -5.49
CA LYS A 126 5.29 -29.43 -6.73
C LYS A 126 6.39 -30.08 -7.55
N GLU A 127 7.52 -29.41 -7.70
CA GLU A 127 8.69 -29.97 -8.39
C GLU A 127 9.19 -31.25 -7.73
N ALA A 128 9.23 -31.30 -6.39
CA ALA A 128 9.59 -32.50 -5.65
C ALA A 128 8.61 -33.66 -5.88
N ILE A 129 7.30 -33.38 -5.95
CA ILE A 129 6.26 -34.38 -6.25
C ILE A 129 6.42 -34.90 -7.69
N ASP A 130 6.59 -34.01 -8.66
CA ASP A 130 6.79 -34.37 -10.06
C ASP A 130 8.03 -35.25 -10.23
N LYS A 131 9.12 -34.90 -9.54
CA LYS A 131 10.33 -35.71 -9.51
C LYS A 131 10.09 -37.10 -8.89
N ALA A 132 9.39 -37.17 -7.76
CA ALA A 132 9.08 -38.45 -7.12
C ALA A 132 8.22 -39.36 -8.01
N ALA A 133 7.24 -38.79 -8.71
CA ALA A 133 6.42 -39.51 -9.68
C ALA A 133 7.26 -40.03 -10.86
N ALA A 134 8.16 -39.20 -11.40
CA ALA A 134 9.08 -39.60 -12.46
C ALA A 134 10.03 -40.73 -12.02
N ASP A 135 10.64 -40.60 -10.84
CA ASP A 135 11.53 -41.62 -10.27
C ASP A 135 10.78 -42.95 -10.07
N LYS A 136 9.52 -42.91 -9.59
CA LYS A 136 8.70 -44.10 -9.41
C LYS A 136 8.35 -44.77 -10.74
N LYS A 137 8.03 -43.99 -11.79
CA LYS A 137 7.77 -44.51 -13.14
C LYS A 137 9.01 -45.17 -13.73
N ALA A 138 10.19 -44.56 -13.55
CA ALA A 138 11.46 -45.15 -13.97
C ALA A 138 11.76 -46.47 -13.24
N ALA A 139 11.49 -46.54 -11.93
CA ALA A 139 11.65 -47.76 -11.16
C ALA A 139 10.72 -48.90 -11.62
N ILE A 140 9.48 -48.58 -12.03
CA ILE A 140 8.55 -49.55 -12.64
C ILE A 140 9.09 -50.03 -14.00
N ASP A 141 9.61 -49.13 -14.82
CA ASP A 141 10.16 -49.47 -16.13
C ASP A 141 11.35 -50.43 -16.03
N ALA A 142 12.16 -50.31 -14.97
CA ALA A 142 13.30 -51.17 -14.70
C ALA A 142 12.95 -52.57 -14.13
N ARG A 143 11.67 -52.88 -13.89
CA ARG A 143 11.27 -54.20 -13.34
C ARG A 143 11.28 -55.29 -14.41
N ASP A 144 12.19 -56.24 -14.33
CA ASP A 144 12.28 -57.35 -15.30
C ASP A 144 11.22 -58.44 -15.08
N ASP A 145 10.54 -58.43 -13.93
CA ASP A 145 9.50 -59.39 -13.57
C ASP A 145 8.10 -59.02 -14.07
N LEU A 146 7.94 -57.86 -14.71
CA LEU A 146 6.68 -57.37 -15.26
C LEU A 146 6.69 -57.34 -16.79
N THR A 147 5.56 -57.70 -17.39
CA THR A 147 5.28 -57.47 -18.81
C THR A 147 5.15 -55.98 -19.14
N THR A 148 5.21 -55.64 -20.43
CA THR A 148 5.01 -54.26 -20.89
C THR A 148 3.62 -53.73 -20.49
N GLU A 149 2.58 -54.55 -20.61
CA GLU A 149 1.21 -54.21 -20.23
C GLU A 149 1.07 -53.96 -18.73
N GLU A 150 1.69 -54.80 -17.90
CA GLU A 150 1.69 -54.62 -16.44
C GLU A 150 2.47 -53.35 -16.02
N LYS A 151 3.59 -53.04 -16.67
CA LYS A 151 4.33 -51.77 -16.45
C LYS A 151 3.49 -50.56 -16.82
N ALA A 152 2.82 -50.61 -17.97
CA ALA A 152 1.95 -49.52 -18.42
C ALA A 152 0.80 -49.29 -17.44
N ALA A 153 0.14 -50.35 -16.98
CA ALA A 153 -0.91 -50.28 -15.97
C ALA A 153 -0.38 -49.71 -14.65
N ALA A 154 0.76 -50.21 -14.15
CA ALA A 154 1.35 -49.74 -12.90
C ALA A 154 1.80 -48.27 -12.96
N LYS A 155 2.26 -47.76 -14.11
CA LYS A 155 2.61 -46.34 -14.29
C LYS A 155 1.39 -45.41 -14.39
N ALA A 156 0.23 -45.93 -14.79
CA ALA A 156 -1.02 -45.17 -14.83
C ALA A 156 -1.56 -44.88 -13.42
N GLU A 157 -1.20 -45.72 -12.44
CA GLU A 157 -1.54 -45.57 -11.02
C GLU A 157 -0.57 -44.64 -10.25
N VAL A 158 0.43 -44.04 -10.93
CA VAL A 158 1.42 -43.10 -10.38
C VAL A 158 1.18 -41.67 -10.87
#